data_AF-A0A917G6U8-F1
#
_entry.id   AF-A0A917G6U8-F1
#
_cell.length_a   1.000
_cell.length_b   1.000
_cell.length_c   1.000
_cell.angle_alpha   90.00
_cell.angle_beta   90.00
_cell.angle_gamma   90.00
#
_symmetry.space_group_name_H-M   'P 1'
#
loop_
_entity.id
_entity.type
_entity.pdbx_description
1 polymer ?
#
loop_
_entity_poly.entity_id
_entity_poly.type
_entity_poly.pdbx_seq_one_letter_code
_entity_poly.pdbx_strand_id
1 'polypeptide(L)'
;MDKARIVIVDDNEDSLDILQFYIEQLPDFSIVDRCVNGEELIDSVMRTNPDVILLDINMPKLNGVDAIQSCLRIKSDLIFIFITSYNEYAVQAFELSALDYLVKPIEKTRLYAALEKVKKTRKYAALQEKSNPYPGQRLFIKDNNDYYYIPQLDILFIEKVGKKCHIYTADHTYTTNETIGSIMNQLPKSIFFMSHRSYILNLTKISHIKANNQTYLAYFLNTNKYAHISKLKIDELQTKLKLLN
;
A
#
# COMPACT_ATOMS: atom_id res chain seq x y z
N MET A 1 -2.24 19.74 9.67
CA MET A 1 -2.48 18.43 9.03
C MET A 1 -3.98 18.28 8.98
N ASP A 2 -4.54 17.83 7.87
CA ASP A 2 -5.98 17.64 7.76
C ASP A 2 -6.45 16.53 8.71
N LYS A 3 -7.63 16.73 9.32
CA LYS A 3 -8.24 15.76 10.24
C LYS A 3 -8.44 14.43 9.53
N ALA A 4 -8.14 13.30 10.19
CA ALA A 4 -8.47 11.98 9.67
C ALA A 4 -9.99 11.81 9.63
N ARG A 5 -10.50 11.45 8.46
CA ARG A 5 -11.91 11.17 8.20
C ARG A 5 -12.24 9.77 8.69
N ILE A 6 -13.12 9.64 9.67
CA ILE A 6 -13.52 8.36 10.28
C ILE A 6 -14.96 8.03 9.90
N VAL A 7 -15.22 6.79 9.51
CA VAL A 7 -16.55 6.19 9.55
C VAL A 7 -16.63 5.26 10.77
N ILE A 8 -17.71 5.39 11.54
CA ILE A 8 -18.02 4.49 12.66
C ILE A 8 -19.21 3.60 12.30
N VAL A 9 -19.11 2.31 12.64
CA VAL A 9 -20.07 1.30 12.21
C VAL A 9 -20.41 0.36 13.36
N ASP A 10 -21.67 0.29 13.72
CA ASP A 10 -22.19 -0.56 14.78
C ASP A 10 -23.71 -0.63 14.62
N ASP A 11 -24.32 -1.80 14.79
CA ASP A 11 -25.79 -1.92 14.73
C ASP A 11 -26.46 -1.44 16.02
N ASN A 12 -25.67 -1.17 17.07
CA ASN A 12 -26.10 -0.60 18.32
C ASN A 12 -25.83 0.92 18.40
N GLU A 13 -26.90 1.72 18.45
CA GLU A 13 -26.80 3.19 18.52
C GLU A 13 -26.06 3.72 19.75
N ASP A 14 -26.19 3.06 20.92
CA ASP A 14 -25.45 3.48 22.12
C ASP A 14 -23.94 3.34 21.92
N SER A 15 -23.50 2.31 21.19
CA SER A 15 -22.09 2.11 20.84
C SER A 15 -21.58 3.19 19.89
N LEU A 16 -22.38 3.57 18.90
CA LEU A 16 -22.08 4.69 18.01
C LEU A 16 -21.99 6.02 18.78
N ASP A 17 -22.90 6.28 19.71
CA ASP A 17 -22.91 7.50 20.52
C ASP A 17 -21.68 7.57 21.44
N ILE A 18 -21.28 6.45 22.05
CA ILE A 18 -20.05 6.37 22.87
C ILE A 18 -18.81 6.64 22.00
N LEU A 19 -18.72 6.02 20.82
CA LEU A 19 -17.63 6.26 19.89
C LEU A 19 -17.57 7.72 19.47
N GLN A 20 -18.70 8.30 19.09
CA GLN A 20 -18.81 9.69 18.70
C GLN A 20 -18.36 10.63 19.82
N PHE A 21 -18.89 10.44 21.03
CA PHE A 21 -18.53 11.25 22.20
C PHE A 21 -17.02 11.24 22.49
N TYR A 22 -16.37 10.08 22.36
CA TYR A 22 -14.93 9.95 22.58
C TYR A 22 -14.10 10.53 21.43
N ILE A 23 -14.50 10.32 20.17
CA ILE A 23 -13.74 10.78 19.00
C ILE A 23 -13.84 12.29 18.82
N GLU A 24 -14.98 12.91 19.11
CA GLU A 24 -15.17 14.37 19.01
C GLU A 24 -14.26 15.17 19.96
N GLN A 25 -13.78 14.55 21.04
CA GLN A 25 -12.79 15.14 21.95
C GLN A 25 -11.38 15.21 21.34
N LEU A 26 -11.15 14.57 20.19
CA LEU A 26 -9.85 14.49 19.55
C LEU A 26 -9.81 15.39 18.29
N PRO A 27 -9.03 16.49 18.30
CA PRO A 27 -9.03 17.45 17.20
C PRO A 27 -8.46 16.90 15.90
N ASP A 28 -7.69 15.81 15.96
CA ASP A 28 -7.05 15.16 14.80
C ASP A 28 -8.01 14.31 13.96
N PHE A 29 -9.25 14.11 14.42
CA PHE A 29 -10.23 13.24 13.77
C PHE A 29 -11.53 13.99 13.47
N SER A 30 -12.23 13.54 12.43
CA SER A 30 -13.56 14.01 12.07
C SER A 30 -14.40 12.81 11.64
N ILE A 31 -15.52 12.58 12.31
CA ILE A 31 -16.49 11.57 11.90
C ILE A 31 -17.21 12.10 10.66
N VAL A 32 -17.12 11.37 9.55
CA VAL A 32 -17.74 11.74 8.27
C VAL A 32 -19.01 10.96 7.99
N ASP A 33 -19.22 9.85 8.69
CA ASP A 33 -20.46 9.07 8.60
C ASP A 33 -20.66 8.11 9.77
N ARG A 34 -21.91 7.69 9.94
CA ARG A 34 -22.37 6.64 10.86
C ARG A 34 -23.13 5.60 10.05
N CYS A 35 -22.82 4.32 10.24
CA CYS A 35 -23.47 3.22 9.53
C CYS A 35 -23.91 2.15 10.53
N VAL A 36 -25.03 1.48 10.27
CA VAL A 36 -25.57 0.43 11.16
C VAL A 36 -25.46 -0.98 10.59
N ASN A 37 -24.82 -1.14 9.43
CA ASN A 37 -24.51 -2.43 8.81
C ASN A 37 -23.40 -2.30 7.75
N GLY A 38 -22.91 -3.45 7.28
CA GLY A 38 -21.84 -3.51 6.27
C GLY A 38 -22.22 -2.99 4.88
N GLU A 39 -23.48 -3.02 4.48
CA GLU A 39 -23.91 -2.49 3.17
C GLU A 39 -23.81 -0.95 3.16
N GLU A 40 -24.33 -0.30 4.20
CA GLU A 40 -24.21 1.15 4.39
C GLU A 40 -22.76 1.60 4.49
N LEU A 41 -21.90 0.78 5.10
CA LEU A 41 -20.46 1.05 5.18
C LEU A 41 -19.83 1.14 3.78
N ILE A 42 -20.14 0.19 2.88
CA ILE A 42 -19.59 0.17 1.52
C ILE A 42 -20.02 1.43 0.76
N ASP A 43 -21.30 1.79 0.84
CA ASP A 43 -21.84 3.02 0.25
C ASP A 43 -21.17 4.28 0.82
N SER A 44 -20.99 4.32 2.14
CA SER A 44 -20.31 5.41 2.83
C SER A 44 -18.86 5.56 2.39
N VAL A 45 -18.12 4.45 2.22
CA VAL A 45 -16.73 4.49 1.73
C VAL A 45 -16.64 5.10 0.35
N MET A 46 -17.53 4.71 -0.57
CA MET A 46 -17.57 5.29 -1.92
C MET A 46 -17.92 6.77 -1.92
N ARG A 47 -18.84 7.20 -1.04
CA ARG A 47 -19.31 8.59 -0.97
C ARG A 47 -18.36 9.53 -0.24
N THR A 48 -17.76 9.06 0.86
CA THR A 48 -17.03 9.92 1.80
C THR A 48 -15.52 9.75 1.73
N ASN A 49 -15.02 8.70 1.06
CA ASN A 49 -13.60 8.38 0.94
C ASN A 49 -12.84 8.53 2.28
N PRO A 50 -13.19 7.75 3.31
CA PRO A 50 -12.64 7.90 4.65
C PRO A 50 -11.18 7.43 4.73
N ASP A 51 -10.46 7.95 5.72
CA ASP A 51 -9.10 7.50 6.06
C ASP A 51 -9.15 6.25 6.96
N VAL A 52 -10.16 6.17 7.82
CA VAL A 52 -10.24 5.19 8.92
C VAL A 52 -11.66 4.65 9.05
N ILE A 53 -11.77 3.36 9.35
CA ILE A 53 -13.04 2.73 9.73
C ILE A 53 -12.91 2.10 11.12
N LEU A 54 -13.86 2.40 11.99
CA LEU A 54 -14.07 1.66 13.24
C LEU A 54 -15.37 0.87 13.08
N LEU A 55 -15.33 -0.46 13.21
CA LEU A 55 -16.52 -1.27 12.95
C LEU A 55 -16.70 -2.46 13.88
N ASP A 56 -17.95 -2.78 14.20
CA ASP A 56 -18.32 -4.11 14.68
C ASP A 56 -18.26 -5.15 13.55
N ILE A 57 -18.13 -6.41 13.95
CA ILE A 57 -18.14 -7.57 13.08
C ILE A 57 -19.56 -8.09 12.92
N ASN A 58 -20.28 -8.29 14.03
CA ASN A 58 -21.54 -9.00 14.00
C ASN A 58 -22.71 -8.01 13.84
N MET A 59 -23.00 -7.65 12.59
CA MET A 59 -24.03 -6.69 12.22
C MET A 59 -25.02 -7.31 11.22
N PRO A 60 -26.27 -6.82 11.12
CA PRO A 60 -27.26 -7.32 10.19
C PRO A 60 -26.88 -7.02 8.72
N LYS A 61 -27.56 -7.70 7.80
CA LYS A 61 -27.38 -7.63 6.33
C LYS A 61 -26.01 -8.11 5.83
N LEU A 62 -24.93 -7.42 6.21
CA LEU A 62 -23.55 -7.77 5.86
C LEU A 62 -22.67 -7.59 7.09
N ASN A 63 -21.95 -8.66 7.46
CA ASN A 63 -21.03 -8.63 8.59
C ASN A 63 -19.80 -7.75 8.29
N GLY A 64 -19.13 -7.28 9.34
CA GLY A 64 -18.02 -6.35 9.24
C GLY A 64 -16.79 -6.92 8.52
N VAL A 65 -16.54 -8.23 8.61
CA VAL A 65 -15.41 -8.88 7.92
C VAL A 65 -15.60 -8.81 6.41
N ASP A 66 -16.77 -9.24 5.92
CA ASP A 66 -17.11 -9.22 4.50
C ASP A 66 -17.22 -7.79 3.96
N ALA A 67 -17.71 -6.86 4.78
CA ALA A 67 -17.77 -5.44 4.45
C ALA A 67 -16.36 -4.87 4.24
N ILE A 68 -15.41 -5.13 5.16
CA ILE A 68 -14.02 -4.66 5.04
C ILE A 68 -13.33 -5.25 3.82
N GLN A 69 -13.51 -6.54 3.51
CA GLN A 69 -12.96 -7.12 2.30
C GLN A 69 -13.45 -6.40 1.03
N SER A 70 -14.72 -5.97 1.03
CA SER A 70 -15.30 -5.20 -0.07
C SER A 70 -14.76 -3.77 -0.12
N CYS A 71 -14.63 -3.11 1.03
CA CYS A 71 -14.02 -1.78 1.13
C CYS A 71 -12.55 -1.78 0.69
N LEU A 72 -11.77 -2.80 1.02
CA LEU A 72 -10.36 -2.93 0.61
C LEU A 72 -10.19 -3.11 -0.90
N ARG A 73 -11.18 -3.71 -1.58
CA ARG A 73 -11.21 -3.75 -3.07
C ARG A 73 -11.44 -2.37 -3.69
N ILE A 74 -12.15 -1.48 -3.00
CA ILE A 74 -12.43 -0.11 -3.43
C ILE A 74 -11.24 0.81 -3.12
N LYS A 75 -10.70 0.68 -1.90
CA LYS A 75 -9.61 1.50 -1.35
C LYS A 75 -8.63 0.62 -0.58
N SER A 76 -7.52 0.27 -1.21
CA SER A 76 -6.54 -0.68 -0.68
C SER A 76 -5.67 -0.14 0.47
N ASP A 77 -5.58 1.17 0.63
CA ASP A 77 -4.82 1.86 1.68
C ASP A 77 -5.66 2.21 2.92
N LEU A 78 -6.89 1.68 2.99
CA LEU A 78 -7.83 1.96 4.07
C LEU A 78 -7.32 1.40 5.41
N ILE A 79 -7.32 2.23 6.45
CA ILE A 79 -7.02 1.81 7.82
C ILE A 79 -8.32 1.39 8.50
N PHE A 80 -8.33 0.26 9.19
CA PHE A 80 -9.51 -0.17 9.94
C PHE A 80 -9.16 -0.84 11.27
N ILE A 81 -10.09 -0.74 12.22
CA ILE A 81 -10.02 -1.31 13.57
C ILE A 81 -11.36 -1.98 13.86
N PHE A 82 -11.32 -3.25 14.24
CA PHE A 82 -12.52 -3.95 14.69
C PHE A 82 -12.81 -3.63 16.17
N ILE A 83 -14.09 -3.45 16.49
CA ILE A 83 -14.61 -3.19 17.84
C ILE A 83 -15.79 -4.13 18.07
N THR A 84 -15.60 -5.25 18.76
CA THR A 84 -16.62 -6.30 18.82
C THR A 84 -16.66 -7.02 20.16
N SER A 85 -17.74 -7.74 20.46
CA SER A 85 -17.88 -8.56 21.66
C SER A 85 -17.27 -9.96 21.53
N TYR A 86 -16.74 -10.32 20.35
CA TYR A 86 -16.47 -11.71 19.95
C TYR A 86 -14.99 -11.99 19.70
N ASN A 87 -14.26 -12.48 20.70
CA ASN A 87 -12.80 -12.73 20.62
C ASN A 87 -12.36 -13.68 19.49
N GLU A 88 -13.22 -14.57 19.01
CA GLU A 88 -12.92 -15.58 18.00
C GLU A 88 -12.49 -15.00 16.65
N TYR A 89 -12.83 -13.74 16.36
CA TYR A 89 -12.47 -13.08 15.10
C TYR A 89 -11.07 -12.43 15.10
N ALA A 90 -10.34 -12.49 16.22
CA ALA A 90 -9.02 -11.86 16.32
C ALA A 90 -8.00 -12.39 15.30
N VAL A 91 -8.08 -13.68 14.95
CA VAL A 91 -7.22 -14.29 13.91
C VAL A 91 -7.54 -13.72 12.53
N GLN A 92 -8.83 -13.63 12.17
CA GLN A 92 -9.25 -13.06 10.89
C GLN A 92 -8.90 -11.57 10.77
N ALA A 93 -9.02 -10.83 11.88
CA ALA A 93 -8.59 -9.44 11.94
C ALA A 93 -7.09 -9.29 11.63
N PHE A 94 -6.26 -10.20 12.14
CA PHE A 94 -4.84 -10.24 11.83
C PHE A 94 -4.58 -10.58 10.35
N GLU A 95 -5.28 -11.58 9.79
CA GLU A 95 -5.15 -11.97 8.38
C GLU A 95 -5.48 -10.83 7.42
N LEU A 96 -6.51 -10.04 7.74
CA LEU A 96 -6.88 -8.85 6.96
C LEU A 96 -5.98 -7.63 7.22
N SER A 97 -4.98 -7.76 8.10
CA SER A 97 -4.08 -6.66 8.49
C SER A 97 -4.82 -5.49 9.15
N ALA A 98 -5.81 -5.77 10.00
CA ALA A 98 -6.43 -4.77 10.85
C ALA A 98 -5.36 -4.05 11.69
N LEU A 99 -5.48 -2.73 11.84
CA LEU A 99 -4.52 -1.96 12.62
C LEU A 99 -4.61 -2.28 14.11
N ASP A 100 -5.84 -2.54 14.58
CA ASP A 100 -6.10 -2.95 15.94
C ASP A 100 -7.40 -3.75 16.03
N TYR A 101 -7.57 -4.39 17.19
CA TYR A 101 -8.74 -5.19 17.52
C TYR A 101 -9.14 -4.89 18.97
N LEU A 102 -10.34 -4.35 19.17
CA LEU A 102 -10.86 -3.94 20.46
C LEU A 102 -12.04 -4.82 20.86
N VAL A 103 -11.99 -5.33 22.08
CA VAL A 103 -13.08 -6.11 22.67
C VAL A 103 -14.00 -5.16 23.42
N LYS A 104 -15.31 -5.22 23.18
CA LYS A 104 -16.31 -4.46 23.94
C LYS A 104 -16.30 -4.94 25.42
N PRO A 105 -16.49 -4.05 26.41
CA PRO A 105 -16.95 -2.67 26.32
C PRO A 105 -15.90 -1.68 25.80
N ILE A 106 -16.36 -0.58 25.18
CA ILE A 106 -15.49 0.43 24.56
C ILE A 106 -14.82 1.28 25.65
N GLU A 107 -13.63 0.86 26.08
CA GLU A 107 -12.85 1.64 27.04
C GLU A 107 -12.13 2.82 26.36
N LYS A 108 -12.33 4.04 26.90
CA LYS A 108 -11.72 5.28 26.39
C LYS A 108 -10.21 5.15 26.19
N THR A 109 -9.50 4.60 27.18
CA THR A 109 -8.04 4.41 27.14
C THR A 109 -7.61 3.50 25.99
N ARG A 110 -8.34 2.41 25.75
CA ARG A 110 -8.04 1.44 24.69
C ARG A 110 -8.34 2.00 23.31
N LEU A 111 -9.46 2.69 23.15
CA LEU A 111 -9.82 3.38 21.92
C LEU A 111 -8.78 4.46 21.57
N TYR A 112 -8.37 5.27 22.55
CA TYR A 112 -7.38 6.33 22.33
C TYR A 112 -6.02 5.74 21.94
N ALA A 113 -5.60 4.64 22.56
CA ALA A 113 -4.37 3.95 22.17
C ALA A 113 -4.42 3.44 20.72
N ALA A 114 -5.57 2.92 20.28
CA ALA A 114 -5.77 2.47 18.90
C ALA A 114 -5.75 3.65 17.91
N LEU A 115 -6.42 4.76 18.23
CA LEU A 115 -6.40 5.99 17.42
C LEU A 115 -5.01 6.64 17.38
N GLU A 116 -4.21 6.54 18.44
CA GLU A 116 -2.80 6.97 18.39
C GLU A 116 -1.96 6.11 17.43
N LYS A 117 -2.25 4.80 17.30
CA LYS A 117 -1.64 3.97 16.25
C LYS A 117 -2.05 4.48 14.87
N VAL A 118 -3.32 4.87 14.67
CA VAL A 118 -3.79 5.46 13.40
C VAL A 118 -2.97 6.70 13.06
N LYS A 119 -2.79 7.63 14.01
CA LYS A 119 -1.99 8.84 13.80
C LYS A 119 -0.55 8.50 13.42
N LYS A 120 0.06 7.55 14.12
CA LYS A 120 1.42 7.08 13.80
C LYS A 120 1.47 6.49 12.40
N THR A 121 0.57 5.57 12.05
CA THR A 121 0.52 4.94 10.72
C THR A 121 0.34 5.98 9.62
N ARG A 122 -0.61 6.93 9.77
CA ARG A 122 -0.79 8.03 8.81
C ARG A 122 0.42 8.95 8.74
N LYS A 123 1.05 9.26 9.87
CA LYS A 123 2.29 10.06 9.91
C LYS A 123 3.44 9.32 9.24
N TYR A 124 3.61 8.02 9.47
CA TYR A 124 4.61 7.19 8.81
C TYR A 124 4.32 7.05 7.32
N ALA A 125 3.06 6.87 6.92
CA ALA A 125 2.63 6.88 5.53
C ALA A 125 2.96 8.22 4.90
N ALA A 126 2.51 9.35 5.46
CA ALA A 126 2.80 10.70 4.97
C ALA A 126 4.31 11.05 4.99
N LEU A 127 5.06 10.54 5.96
CA LEU A 127 6.51 10.67 5.99
C LEU A 127 7.13 9.84 4.88
N GLN A 128 6.63 8.62 4.63
CA GLN A 128 6.98 7.86 3.44
C GLN A 128 6.52 8.58 2.18
N GLU A 129 5.34 9.20 2.06
CA GLU A 129 5.00 9.98 0.86
C GLU A 129 5.92 11.20 0.67
N LYS A 130 6.43 11.77 1.77
CA LYS A 130 7.35 12.91 1.76
C LYS A 130 8.83 12.53 1.62
N SER A 131 9.24 11.33 2.04
CA SER A 131 10.61 10.78 1.92
C SER A 131 10.75 9.76 0.79
N ASN A 132 9.63 9.31 0.24
CA ASN A 132 9.43 8.39 -0.86
C ASN A 132 8.43 9.07 -1.83
N PRO A 133 8.88 9.73 -2.90
CA PRO A 133 8.04 10.60 -3.73
C PRO A 133 6.94 9.88 -4.56
N TYR A 134 6.58 8.63 -4.24
CA TYR A 134 5.86 7.72 -5.14
C TYR A 134 4.86 6.75 -4.46
N PRO A 135 3.79 7.20 -3.77
CA PRO A 135 2.58 6.40 -3.56
C PRO A 135 1.65 6.62 -4.77
N GLY A 136 1.33 5.55 -5.51
CA GLY A 136 0.38 5.60 -6.63
C GLY A 136 0.96 5.94 -8.02
N GLN A 137 2.28 6.04 -8.17
CA GLN A 137 2.85 6.26 -9.50
C GLN A 137 2.82 4.97 -10.34
N ARG A 138 2.05 5.03 -11.43
CA ARG A 138 2.04 4.01 -12.48
C ARG A 138 3.01 4.45 -13.56
N LEU A 139 3.86 3.53 -14.02
CA LEU A 139 4.60 3.72 -15.26
C LEU A 139 3.60 3.63 -16.41
N PHE A 140 3.48 4.70 -17.18
CA PHE A 140 2.68 4.71 -18.39
C PHE A 140 3.56 4.31 -19.57
N ILE A 141 3.13 3.28 -20.30
CA ILE A 141 3.81 2.88 -21.53
C ILE A 141 2.80 2.65 -22.64
N LYS A 142 3.25 2.87 -23.87
CA LYS A 142 2.49 2.55 -25.09
C LYS A 142 3.15 1.40 -25.86
N ASP A 143 2.37 0.41 -26.27
CA ASP A 143 2.78 -0.58 -27.27
C ASP A 143 1.77 -0.60 -28.42
N ASN A 144 2.19 -0.14 -29.60
CA ASN A 144 1.30 0.05 -30.75
C ASN A 144 0.05 0.89 -30.42
N ASN A 145 -1.12 0.25 -30.28
CA ASN A 145 -2.39 0.91 -29.94
C ASN A 145 -2.80 0.73 -28.47
N ASP A 146 -2.06 -0.08 -27.72
CA ASP A 146 -2.38 -0.39 -26.33
C ASP A 146 -1.62 0.52 -25.37
N TYR A 147 -2.31 0.88 -24.29
CA TYR A 147 -1.81 1.73 -23.23
C TYR A 147 -1.82 0.94 -21.92
N TYR A 148 -0.66 0.87 -21.27
CA TYR A 148 -0.51 0.16 -20.01
C TYR A 148 -0.16 1.14 -18.89
N TYR A 149 -0.77 0.92 -17.72
CA TYR A 149 -0.51 1.66 -16.50
C TYR A 149 -0.01 0.68 -15.44
N ILE A 150 1.30 0.52 -15.35
CA ILE A 150 1.93 -0.53 -14.54
C ILE A 150 2.27 0.05 -13.16
N PRO A 151 1.78 -0.50 -12.05
CA PRO A 151 2.21 -0.06 -10.73
C PRO A 151 3.73 -0.19 -10.61
N GLN A 152 4.43 0.91 -10.33
CA GLN A 152 5.90 0.90 -10.27
C GLN A 152 6.43 -0.03 -9.17
N LEU A 153 5.64 -0.23 -8.11
CA LEU A 153 5.97 -1.16 -7.01
C LEU A 153 5.94 -2.63 -7.43
N ASP A 154 5.31 -2.98 -8.56
CA ASP A 154 5.26 -4.35 -9.07
C ASP A 154 6.41 -4.64 -10.06
N ILE A 155 7.08 -3.59 -10.55
CA ILE A 155 8.19 -3.71 -11.48
C ILE A 155 9.42 -4.25 -10.75
N LEU A 156 9.95 -5.37 -11.22
CA LEU A 156 11.20 -5.98 -10.75
C LEU A 156 12.40 -5.29 -11.42
N PHE A 157 12.41 -5.28 -12.75
CA PHE A 157 13.43 -4.62 -13.55
C PHE A 157 12.92 -4.36 -14.96
N ILE A 158 13.67 -3.54 -15.70
CA ILE A 158 13.39 -3.19 -17.09
C ILE A 158 14.62 -3.50 -17.92
N GLU A 159 14.41 -4.13 -19.07
CA GLU A 159 15.47 -4.55 -19.99
C GLU A 159 15.23 -3.96 -21.37
N LYS A 160 16.28 -3.38 -21.97
CA LYS A 160 16.27 -2.98 -23.37
C LYS A 160 16.76 -4.13 -24.24
N VAL A 161 15.89 -4.64 -25.11
CA VAL A 161 16.19 -5.66 -26.13
C VAL A 161 15.97 -5.05 -27.52
N GLY A 162 17.06 -4.80 -28.24
CA GLY A 162 17.01 -4.13 -29.54
C GLY A 162 16.41 -2.72 -29.44
N LYS A 163 15.27 -2.50 -30.12
CA LYS A 163 14.52 -1.23 -30.13
C LYS A 163 13.42 -1.17 -29.08
N LYS A 164 13.15 -2.27 -28.36
CA LYS A 164 12.06 -2.38 -27.40
C LYS A 164 12.59 -2.40 -25.97
N CYS A 165 11.75 -1.96 -25.03
CA CYS A 165 11.96 -2.17 -23.61
C CYS A 165 10.93 -3.17 -23.10
N HIS A 166 11.40 -4.13 -22.29
CA HIS A 166 10.58 -5.09 -21.58
C HIS A 166 10.55 -4.71 -20.10
N ILE A 167 9.34 -4.59 -19.55
CA ILE A 167 9.08 -4.26 -18.14
C ILE A 167 8.63 -5.56 -17.47
N TYR A 168 9.44 -6.09 -16.56
CA TYR A 168 9.17 -7.34 -15.87
C TYR A 168 8.49 -7.09 -14.52
N THR A 169 7.31 -7.66 -14.33
CA THR A 169 6.68 -7.84 -13.02
C THR A 169 6.81 -9.32 -12.59
N ALA A 170 6.26 -9.69 -11.43
CA ALA A 170 6.29 -11.07 -10.95
C ALA A 170 5.51 -12.03 -11.86
N ASP A 171 4.44 -11.54 -12.47
CA ASP A 171 3.42 -12.32 -13.18
C ASP A 171 3.33 -11.99 -14.68
N HIS A 172 3.83 -10.82 -15.11
CA HIS A 172 3.68 -10.34 -16.47
C HIS A 172 4.95 -9.70 -17.03
N THR A 173 5.05 -9.64 -18.35
CA THR A 173 6.08 -8.88 -19.06
C THR A 173 5.41 -7.95 -20.05
N TYR A 174 5.50 -6.65 -19.80
CA TYR A 174 5.00 -5.64 -20.72
C TYR A 174 6.11 -5.23 -21.68
N THR A 175 5.72 -4.77 -22.87
CA THR A 175 6.67 -4.35 -23.91
C THR A 175 6.32 -2.94 -24.38
N THR A 176 7.32 -2.15 -24.79
CA THR A 176 7.10 -0.82 -25.38
C THR A 176 8.23 -0.46 -26.35
N ASN A 177 7.92 0.44 -27.30
CA ASN A 177 8.91 1.08 -28.17
C ASN A 177 9.54 2.33 -27.54
N GLU A 178 9.13 2.72 -26.34
CA GLU A 178 9.77 3.82 -25.61
C GLU A 178 11.23 3.49 -25.29
N THR A 179 12.06 4.54 -25.26
CA THR A 179 13.48 4.37 -24.93
C THR A 179 13.68 4.13 -23.44
N ILE A 180 14.69 3.34 -23.08
CA ILE A 180 15.04 3.11 -21.67
C ILE A 180 15.32 4.42 -20.90
N GLY A 181 15.82 5.46 -21.58
CA GLY A 181 16.01 6.79 -21.00
C GLY A 181 14.69 7.51 -20.70
N SER A 182 13.71 7.44 -21.62
CA SER A 182 12.35 7.95 -21.40
C SER A 182 11.72 7.29 -20.17
N ILE A 183 11.80 5.96 -20.12
CA ILE A 183 11.27 5.16 -19.02
C ILE A 183 11.97 5.55 -17.70
N MET A 184 13.30 5.65 -17.67
CA MET A 184 14.04 6.03 -16.46
C MET A 184 13.63 7.42 -15.93
N ASN A 185 13.24 8.35 -16.79
CA ASN A 185 12.79 9.68 -16.38
C ASN A 185 11.40 9.67 -15.72
N GLN A 186 10.56 8.68 -16.04
CA GLN A 186 9.25 8.46 -15.40
C GLN A 186 9.38 7.73 -14.06
N LEU A 187 10.57 7.18 -13.75
CA LEU A 187 10.79 6.35 -12.58
C LEU A 187 11.50 7.09 -11.43
N PRO A 188 11.13 6.79 -10.17
CA PRO A 188 11.85 7.24 -8.99
C PRO A 188 13.32 6.86 -9.03
N LYS A 189 14.23 7.83 -9.00
CA LYS A 189 15.67 7.56 -8.83
C LYS A 189 16.04 7.09 -7.42
N SER A 190 15.10 7.20 -6.47
CA SER A 190 15.23 6.68 -5.10
C SER A 190 15.13 5.15 -5.08
N ILE A 191 14.22 4.55 -5.87
CA ILE A 191 14.00 3.10 -5.90
C ILE A 191 14.46 2.43 -7.20
N PHE A 192 14.61 3.17 -8.30
CA PHE A 192 15.12 2.64 -9.57
C PHE A 192 16.54 3.10 -9.87
N PHE A 193 17.31 2.19 -10.47
CA PHE A 193 18.72 2.42 -10.77
C PHE A 193 19.12 1.85 -12.13
N MET A 194 19.73 2.67 -12.98
CA MET A 194 20.30 2.24 -14.26
C MET A 194 21.62 1.48 -14.01
N SER A 195 21.55 0.15 -13.87
CA SER A 195 22.69 -0.72 -13.57
C SER A 195 23.59 -1.00 -14.77
N HIS A 196 23.04 -0.83 -15.97
CA HIS A 196 23.70 -1.03 -17.25
C HIS A 196 22.97 -0.21 -18.31
N ARG A 197 23.59 0.06 -19.47
CA ARG A 197 22.94 0.81 -20.58
C ARG A 197 21.63 0.18 -21.09
N SER A 198 21.37 -1.08 -20.72
CA SER A 198 20.18 -1.84 -21.10
C SER A 198 19.35 -2.30 -19.91
N TYR A 199 19.69 -1.94 -18.67
CA TYR A 199 18.96 -2.42 -17.48
C TYR A 199 18.68 -1.31 -16.47
N ILE A 200 17.44 -1.26 -16.00
CA ILE A 200 16.99 -0.51 -14.84
C ILE A 200 16.51 -1.51 -13.79
N LEU A 201 17.02 -1.42 -12.56
CA LEU A 201 16.64 -2.29 -11.45
C LEU A 201 15.70 -1.57 -10.50
N ASN A 202 14.70 -2.26 -9.96
CA ASN A 202 14.03 -1.85 -8.73
C ASN A 202 14.84 -2.35 -7.53
N LEU A 203 15.44 -1.43 -6.79
CA LEU A 203 16.33 -1.70 -5.67
C LEU A 203 15.62 -2.43 -4.52
N THR A 204 14.33 -2.17 -4.32
CA THR A 204 13.54 -2.78 -3.23
C THR A 204 13.16 -4.23 -3.51
N LYS A 205 13.37 -4.71 -4.74
CA LYS A 205 12.99 -6.06 -5.19
C LYS A 205 14.19 -7.00 -5.39
N ILE A 206 15.42 -6.49 -5.25
CA ILE A 206 16.63 -7.31 -5.40
C ILE A 206 16.70 -8.29 -4.22
N SER A 207 16.72 -9.58 -4.52
CA SER A 207 16.93 -10.66 -3.54
C SER A 207 18.41 -10.80 -3.20
N HIS A 208 19.25 -10.93 -4.21
CA HIS A 208 20.70 -11.06 -4.05
C HIS A 208 21.41 -10.67 -5.35
N ILE A 209 22.71 -10.37 -5.23
CA ILE A 209 23.59 -10.04 -6.36
C ILE A 209 24.72 -11.07 -6.42
N LYS A 210 24.96 -11.63 -7.61
CA LYS A 210 26.03 -12.60 -7.83
C LYS A 210 27.07 -12.03 -8.80
N ALA A 211 28.35 -12.22 -8.48
CA ALA A 211 29.43 -11.95 -9.42
C ALA A 211 29.35 -12.92 -10.61
N ASN A 212 29.50 -12.41 -11.83
CA ASN A 212 29.52 -13.19 -13.07
C ASN A 212 30.59 -12.66 -14.02
N ASN A 213 31.79 -13.23 -13.91
CA ASN A 213 32.98 -12.81 -14.64
C ASN A 213 33.27 -11.31 -14.48
N GLN A 214 33.14 -10.54 -15.57
CA GLN A 214 33.39 -9.10 -15.60
C GLN A 214 32.12 -8.27 -15.29
N THR A 215 31.03 -8.91 -14.87
CA THR A 215 29.74 -8.26 -14.57
C THR A 215 29.15 -8.81 -13.27
N TYR A 216 28.03 -8.23 -12.84
CA TYR A 216 27.23 -8.78 -11.76
C TYR A 216 25.80 -9.02 -12.25
N LEU A 217 25.10 -9.96 -11.61
CA LEU A 217 23.71 -10.30 -11.90
C LEU A 217 22.86 -10.01 -10.66
N ALA A 218 21.80 -9.22 -10.81
CA ALA A 218 20.76 -9.04 -9.80
C ALA A 218 19.66 -10.07 -10.01
N TYR A 219 19.31 -10.78 -8.92
CA TYR A 219 18.21 -11.74 -8.88
C TYR A 219 17.03 -11.18 -8.09
N PHE A 220 15.83 -11.62 -8.45
CA PHE A 220 14.56 -11.15 -7.88
C PHE A 220 13.76 -12.36 -7.40
N LEU A 221 12.90 -12.15 -6.40
CA LEU A 221 12.01 -13.22 -5.93
C LEU A 221 10.95 -13.54 -6.99
N ASN A 222 10.51 -14.80 -7.04
CA ASN A 222 9.43 -15.29 -7.91
C ASN A 222 9.69 -15.17 -9.42
N THR A 223 10.96 -15.10 -9.86
CA THR A 223 11.33 -15.18 -11.27
C THR A 223 12.69 -15.84 -11.46
N ASN A 224 12.86 -16.57 -12.56
CA ASN A 224 14.16 -17.10 -12.99
C ASN A 224 14.95 -16.09 -13.83
N LYS A 225 14.36 -14.92 -14.11
CA LYS A 225 15.04 -13.85 -14.84
C LYS A 225 15.95 -13.06 -13.90
N TYR A 226 17.02 -12.52 -14.47
CA TYR A 226 17.99 -11.71 -13.78
C TYR A 226 18.34 -10.49 -14.63
N ALA A 227 18.91 -9.47 -14.00
CA ALA A 227 19.32 -8.25 -14.67
C ALA A 227 20.82 -8.02 -14.54
N HIS A 228 21.46 -7.55 -15.62
CA HIS A 228 22.90 -7.29 -15.60
C HIS A 228 23.25 -5.96 -14.92
N ILE A 229 24.36 -5.96 -14.22
CA ILE A 229 25.00 -4.80 -13.60
C ILE A 229 26.42 -4.69 -14.14
N SER A 230 26.76 -3.50 -14.64
CA SER A 230 28.14 -3.16 -15.02
C SER A 230 29.05 -3.15 -13.79
N LYS A 231 30.30 -3.62 -13.94
CA LYS A 231 31.31 -3.51 -12.89
C LYS A 231 31.53 -2.06 -12.42
N LEU A 232 31.35 -1.08 -13.30
CA LEU A 232 31.49 0.35 -12.96
C LEU A 232 30.33 0.89 -12.11
N LYS A 233 29.22 0.15 -12.00
CA LYS A 233 28.00 0.58 -11.31
C LYS A 233 27.77 -0.13 -9.98
N ILE A 234 28.58 -1.14 -9.64
CA ILE A 234 28.35 -1.96 -8.45
C ILE A 234 28.55 -1.18 -7.15
N ASP A 235 29.57 -0.34 -7.05
CA ASP A 235 29.87 0.43 -5.83
C ASP A 235 28.77 1.48 -5.55
N GLU A 236 28.31 2.16 -6.61
CA GLU A 236 27.18 3.10 -6.55
C GLU A 236 25.89 2.38 -6.14
N LEU A 237 25.63 1.21 -6.72
CA LEU A 237 24.47 0.37 -6.38
C LEU A 237 24.49 -0.07 -4.91
N GLN A 238 25.62 -0.57 -4.43
CA GLN A 238 25.79 -1.00 -3.03
C GLN A 238 25.57 0.15 -2.04
N THR A 239 26.06 1.35 -2.39
CA THR A 239 25.85 2.55 -1.57
C THR A 239 24.36 2.89 -1.49
N LYS A 240 23.63 2.85 -2.62
CA LYS A 240 22.18 3.06 -2.64
C LYS A 240 21.41 2.01 -1.85
N LEU A 241 21.77 0.73 -1.96
CA LEU A 241 21.12 -0.35 -1.21
C LEU A 241 21.29 -0.18 0.31
N LYS A 242 22.45 0.29 0.78
CA LYS A 242 22.69 0.59 2.20
C LYS A 242 21.83 1.74 2.74
N LEU A 243 21.41 2.67 1.90
CA LEU A 243 20.55 3.80 2.29
C LEU A 243 19.06 3.44 2.36
N LEU A 244 18.68 2.26 1.84
CA LEU A 244 17.31 1.76 1.83
C LEU A 244 16.98 0.83 3.01
N ASN A 245 17.99 0.37 3.74
CA ASN A 245 17.89 -0.48 4.93
C ASN A 245 18.13 0.34 6.21
#